data_AF-A0A6L3N641-F1
#
_entry.id   AF-A0A6L3N641-F1
#
_cell.length_a   1.000
_cell.length_b   1.000
_cell.length_c   1.000
_cell.angle_alpha   90.00
_cell.angle_beta   90.00
_cell.angle_gamma   90.00
#
_symmetry.space_group_name_H-M   'P 1'
#
loop_
_entity.id
_entity.type
_entity.pdbx_description
1 polymer ?
#
loop_
_entity_poly.entity_id
_entity_poly.type
_entity_poly.pdbx_seq_one_letter_code
_entity_poly.pdbx_strand_id
1 'polypeptide(L)'
;MKVQPTTILKVRQAIGELKANGRKASTSSVAAHLGLSGPRVYQVLHKRGELSSLDSFTSKRDFERIAQELKTHHTKNLILQEIKCLPIDGLSRLSNVQLSTMLTNYKIPHSRNLLGRVRLIENTELYTPSELFGMVEANIKFDSFKQLLYANKIPFKKVRKTYARRVNKTQATLNHLRSIDTRKMSIKDIWRLDVMKNYQSYETVRQLLRSNNIPYGRKLAFADEVKNKLNDLDTASMTFKEIHELVGGPEARLRIVIQSNKIPYRKLKRKEIKFKSKYSRLYSKLDNIDTSQYTVEELRHMLGFSVPVSSLYARLKSRGQAYKKNMSIAEKLSSLDTSKHTIKELGEIVGIHCYQTMYYAVRTAGFPYKRSTKYRDRKNAIFEGSIKF
;
A
#
# COMPACT_ATOMS: atom_id res chain seq x y z
N MET A 1 0.30 69.17 -4.30
CA MET A 1 -0.23 68.86 -2.95
C MET A 1 0.80 69.16 -1.85
N LYS A 2 0.55 70.20 -1.06
CA LYS A 2 1.27 70.52 0.18
C LYS A 2 1.02 69.40 1.20
N VAL A 3 2.07 68.81 1.76
CA VAL A 3 1.95 67.81 2.83
C VAL A 3 1.66 68.56 4.13
N GLN A 4 0.55 68.25 4.78
CA GLN A 4 0.17 68.83 6.07
C GLN A 4 1.30 68.60 7.10
N PRO A 5 1.78 69.65 7.80
CA PRO A 5 2.91 69.54 8.75
C PRO A 5 2.64 68.55 9.89
N THR A 6 1.38 68.25 10.20
CA THR A 6 0.98 67.24 11.18
C THR A 6 1.28 65.81 10.74
N THR A 7 1.33 65.52 9.43
CA THR A 7 1.55 64.16 8.92
C THR A 7 3.00 63.71 9.10
N ILE A 8 3.98 64.59 8.90
CA ILE A 8 5.40 64.24 9.08
C ILE A 8 5.75 64.00 10.56
N LEU A 9 5.15 64.75 11.48
CA LEU A 9 5.33 64.55 12.92
C LEU A 9 4.82 63.17 13.36
N LYS A 10 3.64 62.76 12.88
CA LYS A 10 3.11 61.40 13.13
C LYS A 10 4.02 60.31 12.57
N VAL A 11 4.61 60.52 11.39
CA VAL A 11 5.58 59.58 10.79
C VAL A 11 6.86 59.49 11.62
N ARG A 12 7.41 60.61 12.09
CA ARG A 12 8.60 60.62 12.98
C ARG A 12 8.34 59.90 14.29
N GLN A 13 7.20 60.17 14.92
CA GLN A 13 6.80 59.53 16.16
C GLN A 13 6.67 58.01 15.98
N ALA A 14 6.00 57.55 14.93
CA ALA A 14 5.88 56.12 14.61
C ALA A 14 7.24 55.45 14.37
N ILE A 15 8.19 56.12 13.72
CA ILE A 15 9.56 55.61 13.55
C ILE A 15 10.24 55.45 14.92
N GLY A 16 10.12 56.45 15.80
CA GLY A 16 10.66 56.41 17.16
C GLY A 16 10.08 55.28 17.99
N GLU A 17 8.76 55.11 17.98
CA GLU A 17 8.05 54.04 18.69
C GLU A 17 8.43 52.65 18.18
N LEU A 18 8.55 52.47 16.86
CA LEU A 18 8.99 51.19 16.28
C LEU A 18 10.42 50.84 16.71
N LYS A 19 11.33 51.82 16.69
CA LYS A 19 12.72 51.62 17.13
C LYS A 19 12.82 51.35 18.63
N ALA A 20 12.07 52.07 19.46
CA ALA A 20 12.00 51.83 20.90
C ALA A 20 11.52 50.41 21.24
N ASN A 21 10.61 49.86 20.43
CA ASN A 21 10.10 48.50 20.55
C ASN A 21 11.00 47.44 19.88
N GLY A 22 12.22 47.80 19.45
CA GLY A 22 13.17 46.88 18.79
C GLY A 22 12.74 46.40 17.40
N ARG A 23 11.72 47.03 16.80
CA ARG A 23 11.21 46.68 15.46
C ARG A 23 11.85 47.56 14.39
N LYS A 24 12.16 46.96 13.23
CA LYS A 24 12.72 47.71 12.09
C LYS A 24 11.70 48.71 11.54
N ALA A 25 12.11 49.96 11.44
CA ALA A 25 11.32 51.04 10.85
C ALA A 25 11.50 51.04 9.32
N SER A 26 10.54 50.46 8.62
CA SER A 26 10.43 50.42 7.16
C SER A 26 9.20 51.22 6.71
N THR A 27 9.11 51.58 5.43
CA THR A 27 7.90 52.22 4.89
C THR A 27 6.64 51.40 5.17
N SER A 28 6.72 50.07 5.07
CA SER A 28 5.61 49.16 5.32
C SER A 28 5.24 49.06 6.81
N SER A 29 6.22 48.97 7.72
CA SER A 29 5.94 48.89 9.16
C SER A 29 5.43 50.21 9.72
N VAL A 30 5.95 51.35 9.26
CA VAL A 30 5.44 52.68 9.62
C VAL A 30 4.04 52.91 9.04
N ALA A 31 3.79 52.46 7.82
CA ALA A 31 2.47 52.52 7.20
C ALA A 31 1.43 51.70 7.98
N ALA A 32 1.77 50.47 8.37
CA ALA A 32 0.91 49.62 9.20
C ALA A 32 0.63 50.24 10.57
N HIS A 33 1.64 50.82 11.22
CA HIS A 33 1.51 51.48 12.52
C HIS A 33 0.58 52.70 12.49
N LEU A 34 0.53 53.40 11.35
CA LEU A 34 -0.24 54.63 11.17
C LEU A 34 -1.55 54.46 10.40
N GLY A 35 -1.87 53.26 9.92
CA GLY A 35 -3.02 53.01 9.05
C GLY A 35 -2.92 53.75 7.69
N LEU A 36 -1.70 54.00 7.21
CA LEU A 36 -1.42 54.68 5.95
C LEU A 36 -0.96 53.68 4.87
N SER A 37 -0.91 54.11 3.61
CA SER A 37 -0.26 53.33 2.56
C SER A 37 1.26 53.53 2.56
N GLY A 38 2.03 52.46 2.32
CA GLY A 38 3.49 52.50 2.20
C GLY A 38 4.03 53.58 1.24
N PRO A 39 3.46 53.73 0.03
CA PRO A 39 3.84 54.81 -0.89
C PRO A 39 3.61 56.22 -0.33
N ARG A 40 2.58 56.41 0.50
CA ARG A 40 2.30 57.71 1.12
C ARG A 40 3.36 58.06 2.17
N VAL A 41 3.76 57.10 3.00
CA VAL A 41 4.86 57.27 3.96
C VAL A 41 6.16 57.62 3.24
N TYR A 42 6.47 56.90 2.15
CA TYR A 42 7.64 57.20 1.32
C TYR A 42 7.59 58.62 0.75
N GLN A 43 6.47 59.05 0.16
CA GLN A 43 6.33 60.41 -0.39
C GLN A 43 6.50 61.51 0.67
N VAL A 44 5.98 61.29 1.89
CA VAL A 44 6.08 62.26 2.98
C VAL A 44 7.53 62.43 3.43
N LEU A 45 8.26 61.32 3.62
CA LEU A 45 9.67 61.34 3.99
C LEU A 45 10.55 61.86 2.85
N HIS A 46 10.28 61.47 1.59
CA HIS A 46 11.00 61.92 0.41
C HIS A 46 10.91 63.44 0.22
N LYS A 47 9.71 64.02 0.34
CA LYS A 47 9.51 65.48 0.21
C LYS A 47 10.22 66.30 1.29
N ARG A 48 10.58 65.69 2.41
CA ARG A 48 11.28 66.34 3.53
C ARG A 48 12.76 65.95 3.63
N GLY A 49 13.25 65.06 2.75
CA GLY A 49 14.64 64.59 2.80
C GLY A 49 14.94 63.64 3.97
N GLU A 50 13.92 63.06 4.60
CA GLU A 50 14.03 62.26 5.84
C GLU A 50 13.95 60.75 5.59
N LEU A 51 14.19 60.31 4.36
CA LEU A 51 14.17 58.88 4.06
C LEU A 51 15.24 58.10 4.85
N SER A 52 16.36 58.73 5.21
CA SER A 52 17.41 58.18 6.07
C SER A 52 16.97 57.82 7.48
N SER A 53 15.82 58.31 7.94
CA SER A 53 15.25 57.92 9.23
C SER A 53 14.74 56.47 9.25
N LEU A 54 14.50 55.87 8.09
CA LEU A 54 14.08 54.47 7.94
C LEU A 54 15.29 53.52 7.92
N ASP A 55 15.16 52.40 8.63
CA ASP A 55 16.20 51.36 8.67
C ASP A 55 16.34 50.62 7.32
N SER A 56 15.30 50.69 6.48
CA SER A 56 15.29 50.12 5.13
C SER A 56 15.86 51.06 4.07
N PHE A 57 16.20 52.30 4.41
CA PHE A 57 16.72 53.25 3.44
C PHE A 57 18.23 53.09 3.32
N THR A 58 18.67 52.65 2.15
CA THR A 58 20.06 52.74 1.72
C THR A 58 20.19 53.89 0.74
N SER A 59 21.04 54.86 1.06
CA SER A 59 21.30 55.98 0.18
C SER A 59 22.18 55.54 -1.00
N LYS A 60 22.16 56.32 -2.10
CA LYS A 60 23.09 56.12 -3.21
C LYS A 60 24.55 56.20 -2.76
N ARG A 61 24.85 57.05 -1.77
CA ARG A 61 26.18 57.18 -1.16
C ARG A 61 26.60 55.91 -0.41
N ASP A 62 25.65 55.23 0.24
CA ASP A 62 25.93 53.95 0.90
C ASP A 62 26.29 52.86 -0.12
N PHE A 63 25.60 52.83 -1.26
CA PHE A 63 25.96 51.91 -2.35
C PHE A 63 27.35 52.20 -2.92
N GLU A 64 27.71 53.46 -3.10
CA GLU A 64 29.04 53.85 -3.58
C GLU A 64 30.13 53.44 -2.58
N ARG A 65 29.94 53.70 -1.28
CA ARG A 65 30.87 53.30 -0.22
C ARG A 65 31.02 51.77 -0.17
N ILE A 66 29.90 51.04 -0.08
CA ILE A 66 29.91 49.57 -0.04
C ILE A 66 30.57 48.99 -1.29
N ALA A 67 30.33 49.58 -2.47
CA ALA A 67 30.94 49.13 -3.71
C ALA A 67 32.45 49.39 -3.77
N GLN A 68 32.93 50.53 -3.25
CA GLN A 68 34.37 50.80 -3.14
C GLN A 68 35.05 49.80 -2.19
N GLU A 69 34.41 49.50 -1.08
CA GLU A 69 34.91 48.52 -0.11
C GLU A 69 34.91 47.12 -0.73
N LEU A 70 33.85 46.68 -1.40
CA LEU A 70 33.81 45.39 -2.08
C LEU A 70 34.87 45.21 -3.18
N LYS A 71 35.34 46.30 -3.80
CA LYS A 71 36.43 46.22 -4.80
C LYS A 71 37.77 45.83 -4.18
N THR A 72 37.98 46.05 -2.88
CA THR A 72 39.20 45.61 -2.18
C THR A 72 39.15 44.13 -1.78
N HIS A 73 37.99 43.48 -1.89
CA HIS A 73 37.81 42.07 -1.59
C HIS A 73 37.86 41.17 -2.83
N HIS A 74 38.35 39.94 -2.67
CA HIS A 74 38.30 38.91 -3.71
C HIS A 74 36.91 38.29 -3.85
N THR A 75 35.98 39.01 -4.49
CA THR A 75 34.57 38.59 -4.60
C THR A 75 34.27 37.69 -5.80
N LYS A 76 35.21 37.50 -6.74
CA LYS A 76 34.99 36.79 -8.02
C LYS A 76 34.35 35.40 -7.84
N ASN A 77 34.81 34.66 -6.83
CA ASN A 77 34.35 33.29 -6.56
C ASN A 77 33.21 33.22 -5.52
N LEU A 78 32.78 34.36 -4.99
CA LEU A 78 31.75 34.40 -3.95
C LEU A 78 30.36 34.49 -4.55
N ILE A 79 29.41 33.75 -3.96
CA ILE A 79 27.98 33.91 -4.25
C ILE A 79 27.37 35.05 -3.42
N LEU A 80 26.20 35.54 -3.82
CA LEU A 80 25.53 36.67 -3.15
C LEU A 80 25.42 36.50 -1.63
N GLN A 81 25.13 35.28 -1.14
CA GLN A 81 25.02 35.02 0.30
C GLN A 81 26.36 35.14 1.02
N GLU A 82 27.45 34.67 0.41
CA GLU A 82 28.80 34.78 0.97
C GLU A 82 29.27 36.23 0.98
N ILE A 83 28.98 36.97 -0.10
CA ILE A 83 29.24 38.42 -0.17
C ILE A 83 28.51 39.13 0.97
N LYS A 84 27.26 38.79 1.27
CA LYS A 84 26.51 39.39 2.39
C LYS A 84 27.11 39.16 3.78
N CYS A 85 27.94 38.13 3.92
CA CYS A 85 28.61 37.79 5.17
C CYS A 85 29.98 38.47 5.30
N LEU A 86 30.43 39.23 4.30
CA LEU A 86 31.65 40.02 4.43
C LEU A 86 31.49 41.09 5.52
N PRO A 87 32.57 41.42 6.25
CA PRO A 87 32.55 42.36 7.37
C PRO A 87 32.49 43.82 6.86
N ILE A 88 31.49 44.13 6.04
CA ILE A 88 31.26 45.43 5.43
C ILE A 88 29.96 46.01 5.99
N ASP A 89 30.06 47.17 6.61
CA ASP A 89 28.92 47.81 7.26
C ASP A 89 27.80 48.12 6.27
N GLY A 90 26.58 47.71 6.62
CA GLY A 90 25.38 47.92 5.79
C GLY A 90 25.15 46.88 4.69
N LEU A 91 26.14 46.02 4.38
CA LEU A 91 26.03 45.01 3.32
C LEU A 91 24.96 43.94 3.65
N SER A 92 24.89 43.51 4.90
CA SER A 92 23.90 42.53 5.39
C SER A 92 22.45 43.02 5.27
N ARG A 93 22.24 44.34 5.30
CA ARG A 93 20.93 45.00 5.20
C ARG A 93 20.38 45.04 3.77
N LEU A 94 21.24 44.86 2.76
CA LEU A 94 20.82 44.83 1.36
C LEU A 94 19.99 43.59 1.06
N SER A 95 18.87 43.76 0.36
CA SER A 95 18.17 42.64 -0.25
C SER A 95 19.02 42.02 -1.37
N ASN A 96 18.79 40.75 -1.70
CA ASN A 96 19.52 40.07 -2.77
C ASN A 96 19.37 40.80 -4.13
N VAL A 97 18.20 41.41 -4.36
CA VAL A 97 17.95 42.20 -5.58
C VAL A 97 18.80 43.46 -5.57
N GLN A 98 18.79 44.24 -4.48
CA GLN A 98 19.62 45.45 -4.36
C GLN A 98 21.12 45.13 -4.49
N LEU A 99 21.57 44.06 -3.83
CA LEU A 99 22.96 43.61 -3.91
C LEU A 99 23.33 43.20 -5.34
N SER A 100 22.50 42.39 -6.00
CA SER A 100 22.74 41.96 -7.39
C SER A 100 22.79 43.15 -8.36
N THR A 101 21.88 44.12 -8.20
CA THR A 101 21.86 45.35 -9.01
C THR A 101 23.10 46.19 -8.74
N MET A 102 23.49 46.36 -7.49
CA MET A 102 24.69 47.11 -7.10
C MET A 102 25.96 46.45 -7.67
N LEU A 103 26.18 45.16 -7.46
CA LEU A 103 27.35 44.44 -7.98
C LEU A 103 27.45 44.58 -9.51
N THR A 104 26.31 44.54 -10.21
CA THR A 104 26.24 44.75 -11.67
C THR A 104 26.63 46.18 -12.06
N ASN A 105 26.01 47.19 -11.44
CA ASN A 105 26.22 48.60 -11.75
C ASN A 105 27.66 49.05 -11.50
N TYR A 106 28.30 48.54 -10.45
CA TYR A 106 29.69 48.87 -10.08
C TYR A 106 30.73 47.90 -10.67
N LYS A 107 30.32 46.97 -11.55
CA LYS A 107 31.16 45.96 -12.21
C LYS A 107 32.01 45.13 -11.25
N ILE A 108 31.44 44.75 -10.10
CA ILE A 108 32.11 43.93 -9.10
C ILE A 108 31.98 42.45 -9.51
N PRO A 109 33.10 41.73 -9.74
CA PRO A 109 33.07 40.34 -10.16
C PRO A 109 32.50 39.46 -9.05
N HIS A 110 31.54 38.60 -9.39
CA HIS A 110 30.91 37.68 -8.44
C HIS A 110 30.35 36.44 -9.16
N SER A 111 30.16 35.37 -8.40
CA SER A 111 29.50 34.16 -8.90
C SER A 111 27.99 34.27 -8.71
N ARG A 112 27.22 34.14 -9.79
CA ARG A 112 25.74 34.18 -9.70
C ARG A 112 25.16 33.00 -8.92
N ASN A 113 25.80 31.85 -9.05
CA ASN A 113 25.39 30.59 -8.43
C ASN A 113 26.59 29.64 -8.37
N LEU A 114 26.37 28.47 -7.76
CA LEU A 114 27.40 27.44 -7.64
C LEU A 114 27.96 27.00 -8.99
N LEU A 115 27.12 26.91 -10.03
CA LEU A 115 27.55 26.59 -11.39
C LEU A 115 28.53 27.63 -11.94
N GLY A 116 28.25 28.92 -11.70
CA GLY A 116 29.16 30.02 -12.02
C GLY A 116 30.50 29.84 -11.33
N ARG A 117 30.49 29.50 -10.03
CA ARG A 117 31.72 29.24 -9.26
C ARG A 117 32.54 28.08 -9.82
N VAL A 118 31.91 26.98 -10.22
CA VAL A 118 32.61 25.85 -10.87
C VAL A 118 33.22 26.28 -12.21
N ARG A 119 32.52 27.11 -13.00
CA ARG A 119 33.02 27.60 -14.29
C ARG A 119 34.17 28.60 -14.19
N LEU A 120 34.45 29.12 -12.99
CA LEU A 120 35.61 29.97 -12.74
C LEU A 120 36.87 29.16 -12.45
N ILE A 121 36.75 27.86 -12.21
CA ILE A 121 37.89 26.94 -12.09
C ILE A 121 38.43 26.70 -13.50
N GLU A 122 39.71 27.03 -13.72
CA GLU A 122 40.40 26.71 -14.96
C GLU A 122 40.72 25.22 -15.01
N ASN A 123 40.63 24.64 -16.21
CA ASN A 123 40.97 23.23 -16.48
C ASN A 123 40.22 22.23 -15.59
N THR A 124 38.90 22.37 -15.46
CA THR A 124 38.04 21.50 -14.65
C THR A 124 38.23 20.00 -14.93
N GLU A 125 38.64 19.63 -16.14
CA GLU A 125 39.00 18.29 -16.59
C GLU A 125 40.18 17.64 -15.87
N LEU A 126 41.02 18.41 -15.18
CA LEU A 126 42.13 17.91 -14.37
C LEU A 126 41.70 17.45 -12.98
N TYR A 127 40.49 17.84 -12.55
CA TYR A 127 39.99 17.62 -11.20
C TYR A 127 38.81 16.66 -11.17
N THR A 128 38.80 15.79 -10.16
CA THR A 128 37.71 14.85 -9.92
C THR A 128 36.49 15.59 -9.36
N PRO A 129 35.27 15.02 -9.44
CA PRO A 129 34.10 15.65 -8.85
C PRO A 129 34.26 15.97 -7.36
N SER A 130 35.01 15.15 -6.61
CA SER A 130 35.24 15.38 -5.18
C SER A 130 36.20 16.55 -4.93
N GLU A 131 37.26 16.67 -5.73
CA GLU A 131 38.19 17.79 -5.64
C GLU A 131 37.49 19.09 -6.05
N LEU A 132 36.75 19.08 -7.16
CA LEU A 132 35.94 20.22 -7.59
C LEU A 132 34.94 20.64 -6.50
N PHE A 133 34.27 19.67 -5.87
CA PHE A 133 33.32 19.93 -4.78
C PHE A 133 33.99 20.60 -3.56
N GLY A 134 35.21 20.17 -3.22
CA GLY A 134 36.01 20.80 -2.16
C GLY A 134 36.45 22.22 -2.53
N MET A 135 36.86 22.45 -3.79
CA MET A 135 37.29 23.77 -4.26
C MET A 135 36.19 24.81 -4.27
N VAL A 136 34.95 24.40 -4.55
CA VAL A 136 33.81 25.32 -4.54
C VAL A 136 33.11 25.42 -3.19
N GLU A 137 33.61 24.73 -2.16
CA GLU A 137 33.07 24.70 -0.78
C GLU A 137 31.54 24.66 -0.74
N ALA A 138 30.95 23.81 -1.58
CA ALA A 138 29.55 23.91 -1.88
C ALA A 138 28.69 23.51 -0.67
N ASN A 139 27.80 24.41 -0.23
CA ASN A 139 26.79 24.09 0.80
C ASN A 139 25.60 23.27 0.23
N ILE A 140 25.91 22.22 -0.53
CA ILE A 140 24.94 21.26 -1.06
C ILE A 140 25.46 19.83 -0.88
N LYS A 141 24.58 18.84 -1.00
CA LYS A 141 25.02 17.44 -0.97
C LYS A 141 25.91 17.12 -2.19
N PHE A 142 26.93 16.30 -1.98
CA PHE A 142 27.87 15.90 -3.03
C PHE A 142 27.19 15.27 -4.26
N ASP A 143 26.11 14.50 -4.07
CA ASP A 143 25.39 13.89 -5.19
C ASP A 143 24.61 14.92 -6.00
N SER A 144 24.04 15.95 -5.36
CA SER A 144 23.43 17.09 -6.05
C SER A 144 24.48 17.86 -6.85
N PHE A 145 25.70 18.01 -6.32
CA PHE A 145 26.80 18.63 -7.05
C PHE A 145 27.20 17.82 -8.29
N LYS A 146 27.32 16.49 -8.17
CA LYS A 146 27.57 15.63 -9.35
C LYS A 146 26.49 15.79 -10.41
N GLN A 147 25.21 15.77 -10.01
CA GLN A 147 24.11 15.98 -10.94
C GLN A 147 24.22 17.32 -11.66
N LEU A 148 24.63 18.38 -10.95
CA LEU A 148 24.87 19.70 -11.53
C LEU A 148 25.99 19.65 -12.59
N LEU A 149 27.12 18.97 -12.31
CA LEU A 149 28.20 18.79 -13.29
C LEU A 149 27.71 18.05 -14.55
N TYR A 150 26.96 16.95 -14.37
CA TYR A 150 26.43 16.17 -15.49
C TYR A 150 25.41 16.93 -16.33
N ALA A 151 24.43 17.56 -15.67
CA ALA A 151 23.35 18.30 -16.33
C ALA A 151 23.88 19.47 -17.16
N ASN A 152 24.94 20.13 -16.68
CA ASN A 152 25.55 21.28 -17.35
C ASN A 152 26.76 20.91 -18.22
N LYS A 153 27.02 19.61 -18.42
CA LYS A 153 28.12 19.08 -19.25
C LYS A 153 29.49 19.70 -18.92
N ILE A 154 29.77 19.94 -17.65
CA ILE A 154 31.08 20.44 -17.22
C ILE A 154 32.10 19.31 -17.36
N PRO A 155 33.23 19.51 -18.07
CA PRO A 155 34.26 18.49 -18.16
C PRO A 155 34.95 18.32 -16.81
N PHE A 156 35.20 17.09 -16.39
CA PHE A 156 35.91 16.79 -15.15
C PHE A 156 36.74 15.51 -15.30
N LYS A 157 37.78 15.36 -14.47
CA LYS A 157 38.63 14.16 -14.44
C LYS A 157 37.78 12.97 -14.09
N LYS A 158 37.54 12.13 -15.08
CA LYS A 158 36.96 10.82 -14.87
C LYS A 158 37.99 10.00 -14.11
N VAL A 159 37.78 9.85 -12.81
CA VAL A 159 38.47 8.79 -12.07
C VAL A 159 38.05 7.50 -12.77
N ARG A 160 38.99 6.85 -13.48
CA ARG A 160 38.90 5.42 -13.75
C ARG A 160 38.82 4.78 -12.37
N LYS A 161 37.60 4.61 -11.85
CA LYS A 161 37.37 3.97 -10.56
C LYS A 161 38.20 2.71 -10.57
N THR A 162 38.96 2.53 -9.49
CA THR A 162 39.47 1.30 -8.84
C THR A 162 38.71 0.00 -9.20
N TYR A 163 38.62 -0.33 -10.49
CA TYR A 163 38.12 -1.60 -10.99
C TYR A 163 39.13 -2.66 -10.57
N ALA A 164 40.43 -2.41 -10.76
CA ALA A 164 41.49 -3.34 -10.36
C ALA A 164 41.43 -3.73 -8.87
N ARG A 165 41.33 -2.77 -7.94
CA ARG A 165 41.27 -3.09 -6.50
C ARG A 165 39.97 -3.81 -6.08
N ARG A 166 38.82 -3.45 -6.65
CA ARG A 166 37.54 -4.14 -6.36
C ARG A 166 37.48 -5.52 -7.01
N VAL A 167 37.98 -5.67 -8.24
CA VAL A 167 38.09 -6.96 -8.94
C VAL A 167 39.02 -7.87 -8.16
N ASN A 168 40.20 -7.40 -7.73
CA ASN A 168 41.13 -8.21 -6.95
C ASN A 168 40.55 -8.64 -5.60
N LYS A 169 39.86 -7.75 -4.87
CA LYS A 169 39.21 -8.10 -3.60
C LYS A 169 38.02 -9.07 -3.77
N THR A 170 37.24 -8.89 -4.84
CA THR A 170 36.13 -9.81 -5.18
C THR A 170 36.69 -11.17 -5.60
N GLN A 171 37.77 -11.20 -6.38
CA GLN A 171 38.42 -12.43 -6.80
C GLN A 171 39.04 -13.18 -5.63
N ALA A 172 39.69 -12.48 -4.70
CA ALA A 172 40.19 -13.09 -3.46
C ALA A 172 39.05 -13.71 -2.63
N THR A 173 37.91 -13.01 -2.54
CA THR A 173 36.71 -13.51 -1.86
C THR A 173 36.17 -14.77 -2.57
N LEU A 174 36.09 -14.78 -3.90
CA LEU A 174 35.63 -15.92 -4.69
C LEU A 174 36.58 -17.12 -4.58
N ASN A 175 37.88 -16.89 -4.60
CA ASN A 175 38.88 -17.94 -4.41
C ASN A 175 38.73 -18.60 -3.03
N HIS A 176 38.53 -17.80 -1.98
CA HIS A 176 38.30 -18.31 -0.64
C HIS A 176 37.00 -19.12 -0.50
N LEU A 177 35.92 -18.66 -1.16
CA LEU A 177 34.66 -19.41 -1.19
C LEU A 177 34.75 -20.72 -1.97
N ARG A 178 35.63 -20.79 -2.98
CA ARG A 178 35.90 -22.02 -3.74
C ARG A 178 36.78 -23.00 -2.96
N SER A 179 37.63 -22.51 -2.06
CA SER A 179 38.46 -23.37 -1.20
C SER A 179 37.70 -23.99 -0.01
N ILE A 180 36.47 -23.53 0.27
CA ILE A 180 35.64 -24.05 1.35
C ILE A 180 34.49 -24.88 0.76
N ASP A 181 34.11 -25.99 1.42
CA ASP A 181 32.88 -26.73 1.07
C ASP A 181 31.64 -25.93 1.48
N THR A 182 31.25 -25.01 0.60
CA THR A 182 30.09 -24.14 0.78
C THR A 182 28.76 -24.87 0.53
N ARG A 183 28.78 -26.10 -0.03
CA ARG A 183 27.58 -26.85 -0.46
C ARG A 183 26.60 -27.15 0.67
N LYS A 184 27.10 -27.30 1.90
CA LYS A 184 26.28 -27.58 3.09
C LYS A 184 25.97 -26.33 3.92
N MET A 185 26.58 -25.19 3.60
CA MET A 185 26.46 -23.96 4.37
C MET A 185 25.23 -23.15 3.96
N SER A 186 24.43 -22.70 4.93
CA SER A 186 23.31 -21.81 4.61
C SER A 186 23.80 -20.44 4.14
N ILE A 187 22.96 -19.69 3.43
CA ILE A 187 23.30 -18.31 3.04
C ILE A 187 23.65 -17.42 4.26
N LYS A 188 23.10 -17.72 5.43
CA LYS A 188 23.42 -17.01 6.67
C LYS A 188 24.81 -17.38 7.17
N ASP A 189 25.20 -18.65 7.08
CA ASP A 189 26.51 -19.12 7.51
C ASP A 189 27.60 -18.59 6.58
N ILE A 190 27.33 -18.55 5.28
CA ILE A 190 28.26 -17.96 4.29
C ILE A 190 28.39 -16.45 4.52
N TRP A 191 27.29 -15.73 4.77
CA TRP A 191 27.36 -14.29 5.05
C TRP A 191 28.11 -13.95 6.34
N ARG A 192 28.16 -14.89 7.30
CA ARG A 192 28.93 -14.74 8.54
C ARG A 192 30.43 -15.00 8.37
N LEU A 193 30.88 -15.50 7.22
CA LEU A 193 32.31 -15.68 6.96
C LEU A 193 33.05 -14.33 6.99
N ASP A 194 34.29 -14.32 7.48
CA ASP A 194 35.09 -13.09 7.57
C ASP A 194 35.28 -12.40 6.22
N VAL A 195 35.37 -13.18 5.13
CA VAL A 195 35.48 -12.66 3.76
C VAL A 195 34.21 -11.94 3.28
N MET A 196 33.07 -12.12 3.96
CA MET A 196 31.78 -11.53 3.61
C MET A 196 31.42 -10.26 4.40
N LYS A 197 32.25 -9.81 5.35
CA LYS A 197 32.00 -8.62 6.20
C LYS A 197 31.65 -7.33 5.44
N ASN A 198 32.09 -7.22 4.18
CA ASN A 198 31.85 -6.04 3.34
C ASN A 198 30.52 -6.09 2.56
N TYR A 199 29.76 -7.19 2.65
CA TYR A 199 28.49 -7.36 1.95
C TYR A 199 27.33 -7.00 2.87
N GLN A 200 26.58 -5.97 2.50
CA GLN A 200 25.54 -5.36 3.36
C GLN A 200 24.28 -6.23 3.53
N SER A 201 24.08 -7.25 2.69
CA SER A 201 22.85 -8.07 2.76
C SER A 201 23.04 -9.51 2.29
N TYR A 202 22.15 -10.40 2.76
CA TYR A 202 22.06 -11.77 2.27
C TYR A 202 21.79 -11.86 0.76
N GLU A 203 21.04 -10.91 0.20
CA GLU A 203 20.71 -10.92 -1.23
C GLU A 203 21.93 -10.57 -2.09
N THR A 204 22.78 -9.64 -1.63
CA THR A 204 24.04 -9.32 -2.32
C THR A 204 25.00 -10.52 -2.34
N VAL A 205 25.08 -11.28 -1.24
CA VAL A 205 25.87 -12.53 -1.21
C VAL A 205 25.25 -13.60 -2.10
N ARG A 206 23.91 -13.75 -2.07
CA ARG A 206 23.21 -14.71 -2.93
C ARG A 206 23.45 -14.43 -4.42
N GLN A 207 23.38 -13.16 -4.82
CA GLN A 207 23.65 -12.75 -6.20
C GLN A 207 25.09 -13.04 -6.59
N LEU A 208 26.06 -12.72 -5.73
CA LEU A 208 27.48 -13.02 -5.93
C LEU A 208 27.71 -14.53 -6.17
N LEU A 209 27.15 -15.39 -5.31
CA LEU A 209 27.29 -16.84 -5.41
C LEU A 209 26.66 -17.38 -6.70
N ARG A 210 25.47 -16.88 -7.07
CA ARG A 210 24.78 -17.26 -8.31
C ARG A 210 25.55 -16.85 -9.56
N SER A 211 26.01 -15.61 -9.62
CA SER A 211 26.75 -15.08 -10.78
C SER A 211 28.09 -15.77 -11.00
N ASN A 212 28.63 -16.46 -9.99
CA ASN A 212 29.94 -17.13 -10.05
C ASN A 212 29.84 -18.65 -9.91
N ASN A 213 28.63 -19.22 -10.02
CA ASN A 213 28.36 -20.66 -9.94
C ASN A 213 28.93 -21.34 -8.68
N ILE A 214 28.96 -20.64 -7.55
CA ILE A 214 29.42 -21.22 -6.29
C ILE A 214 28.23 -21.94 -5.64
N PRO A 215 28.32 -23.27 -5.47
CA PRO A 215 27.25 -24.04 -4.87
C PRO A 215 27.21 -23.71 -3.38
N TYR A 216 26.04 -23.37 -2.86
CA TYR A 216 25.86 -23.20 -1.44
C TYR A 216 24.69 -24.05 -0.96
N GLY A 217 24.66 -24.31 0.34
CA GLY A 217 23.52 -24.84 1.06
C GLY A 217 22.35 -23.87 0.95
N ARG A 218 21.71 -23.83 -0.22
CA ARG A 218 20.26 -23.73 -0.24
C ARG A 218 19.85 -24.86 0.69
N LYS A 219 18.94 -24.63 1.65
CA LYS A 219 18.09 -25.74 2.11
C LYS A 219 17.83 -26.56 0.84
N LEU A 220 18.14 -27.85 0.75
CA LEU A 220 17.68 -28.64 -0.40
C LEU A 220 16.17 -28.41 -0.43
N ALA A 221 15.71 -27.52 -1.30
CA ALA A 221 14.71 -26.52 -0.88
C ALA A 221 13.32 -27.04 -1.14
N PHE A 222 12.95 -28.19 -0.58
CA PHE A 222 11.69 -28.87 -0.82
C PHE A 222 11.52 -29.35 -2.29
N ALA A 223 11.85 -28.54 -3.30
CA ALA A 223 11.67 -28.85 -4.72
C ALA A 223 12.46 -30.07 -5.20
N ASP A 224 13.73 -30.22 -4.80
CA ASP A 224 14.56 -31.36 -5.23
C ASP A 224 14.14 -32.66 -4.52
N GLU A 225 13.79 -32.58 -3.23
CA GLU A 225 13.27 -33.72 -2.45
C GLU A 225 11.91 -34.18 -2.98
N VAL A 226 11.00 -33.23 -3.22
CA VAL A 226 9.69 -33.46 -3.85
C VAL A 226 9.85 -34.05 -5.23
N LYS A 227 10.80 -33.53 -6.03
CA LYS A 227 11.05 -34.04 -7.39
C LYS A 227 11.52 -35.49 -7.37
N ASN A 228 12.41 -35.85 -6.45
CA ASN A 228 12.84 -37.24 -6.29
C ASN A 228 11.66 -38.14 -5.89
N LYS A 229 10.88 -37.73 -4.88
CA LYS A 229 9.67 -38.49 -4.45
C LYS A 229 8.61 -38.62 -5.55
N LEU A 230 8.48 -37.61 -6.42
CA LEU A 230 7.52 -37.63 -7.53
C LEU A 230 8.00 -38.49 -8.72
N ASN A 231 9.30 -38.67 -8.91
CA ASN A 231 9.83 -39.54 -9.96
C ASN A 231 9.53 -41.02 -9.69
N ASP A 232 9.40 -41.39 -8.41
CA ASP A 232 9.12 -42.76 -7.99
C ASP A 232 7.61 -43.10 -7.98
N LEU A 233 6.75 -42.11 -8.26
CA LEU A 233 5.29 -42.24 -8.21
C LEU A 233 4.67 -42.17 -9.61
N ASP A 234 3.72 -43.06 -9.91
CA ASP A 234 2.83 -42.90 -11.07
C ASP A 234 1.79 -41.80 -10.79
N THR A 235 2.23 -40.56 -10.97
CA THR A 235 1.44 -39.36 -10.67
C THR A 235 0.28 -39.12 -11.65
N ALA A 236 0.28 -39.75 -12.84
CA ALA A 236 -0.70 -39.49 -13.89
C ALA A 236 -2.13 -39.93 -13.52
N SER A 237 -2.24 -41.02 -12.76
CA SER A 237 -3.50 -41.59 -12.29
C SER A 237 -4.03 -40.92 -10.99
N MET A 238 -3.17 -40.16 -10.31
CA MET A 238 -3.44 -39.57 -8.99
C MET A 238 -3.97 -38.14 -9.08
N THR A 239 -4.83 -37.76 -8.14
CA THR A 239 -5.25 -36.36 -7.93
C THR A 239 -4.18 -35.58 -7.19
N PHE A 240 -4.22 -34.25 -7.34
CA PHE A 240 -3.30 -33.37 -6.62
C PHE A 240 -3.35 -33.56 -5.09
N LYS A 241 -4.50 -33.92 -4.51
CA LYS A 241 -4.60 -34.20 -3.07
C LYS A 241 -3.89 -35.49 -2.67
N GLU A 242 -4.07 -36.56 -3.44
CA GLU A 242 -3.38 -37.85 -3.21
C GLU A 242 -1.86 -37.66 -3.34
N ILE A 243 -1.40 -36.88 -4.32
CA ILE A 243 0.00 -36.52 -4.47
C ILE A 243 0.49 -35.69 -3.26
N HIS A 244 -0.31 -34.74 -2.79
CA HIS A 244 0.03 -33.90 -1.64
C HIS A 244 0.12 -34.70 -0.33
N GLU A 245 -0.75 -35.67 -0.12
CA GLU A 245 -0.73 -36.57 1.05
C GLU A 245 0.51 -37.47 1.05
N LEU A 246 0.94 -37.99 -0.11
CA LEU A 246 2.12 -38.86 -0.21
C LEU A 246 3.45 -38.09 -0.11
N VAL A 247 3.52 -36.92 -0.74
CA VAL A 247 4.77 -36.15 -0.84
C VAL A 247 4.95 -35.22 0.36
N GLY A 248 3.84 -34.72 0.92
CA GLY A 248 3.81 -33.81 2.05
C GLY A 248 4.23 -32.37 1.74
N GLY A 249 4.25 -31.55 2.79
CA GLY A 249 4.73 -30.16 2.77
C GLY A 249 3.72 -29.12 2.28
N PRO A 250 4.16 -27.88 1.99
CA PRO A 250 3.24 -26.78 1.71
C PRO A 250 2.58 -26.91 0.33
N GLU A 251 1.25 -26.93 0.30
CA GLU A 251 0.44 -27.13 -0.92
C GLU A 251 0.84 -26.16 -2.04
N ALA A 252 1.04 -24.88 -1.72
CA ALA A 252 1.43 -23.85 -2.68
C ALA A 252 2.77 -24.13 -3.35
N ARG A 253 3.75 -24.68 -2.59
CA ARG A 253 5.07 -25.00 -3.13
C ARG A 253 5.03 -26.26 -3.99
N LEU A 254 4.29 -27.29 -3.57
CA LEU A 254 4.13 -28.51 -4.34
C LEU A 254 3.49 -28.21 -5.69
N ARG A 255 2.49 -27.33 -5.71
CA ARG A 255 1.84 -26.88 -6.94
C ARG A 255 2.81 -26.22 -7.92
N ILE A 256 3.71 -25.37 -7.43
CA ILE A 256 4.76 -24.76 -8.26
C ILE A 256 5.68 -25.84 -8.84
N VAL A 257 6.11 -26.81 -8.03
CA VAL A 257 7.02 -27.88 -8.50
C VAL A 257 6.36 -28.74 -9.58
N ILE A 258 5.11 -29.16 -9.38
CA ILE A 258 4.33 -29.95 -10.36
C ILE A 258 4.16 -29.17 -11.67
N GLN A 259 3.81 -27.87 -11.59
CA GLN A 259 3.64 -27.01 -12.76
C GLN A 259 4.94 -26.76 -13.51
N SER A 260 6.01 -26.39 -12.80
CA SER A 260 7.31 -26.07 -13.39
C SER A 260 7.98 -27.28 -14.04
N ASN A 261 7.74 -28.50 -13.52
CA ASN A 261 8.27 -29.73 -14.09
C ASN A 261 7.28 -30.44 -15.02
N LYS A 262 6.12 -29.84 -15.32
CA LYS A 262 5.07 -30.41 -16.20
C LYS A 262 4.64 -31.83 -15.82
N ILE A 263 4.58 -32.11 -14.52
CA ILE A 263 4.23 -33.45 -14.02
C ILE A 263 2.73 -33.71 -14.27
N PRO A 264 2.35 -34.78 -14.98
CA PRO A 264 0.96 -35.10 -15.25
C PRO A 264 0.24 -35.54 -13.98
N TYR A 265 -1.01 -35.11 -13.81
CA TYR A 265 -1.88 -35.59 -12.73
C TYR A 265 -3.35 -35.51 -13.13
N ARG A 266 -4.19 -36.33 -12.49
CA ARG A 266 -5.63 -36.41 -12.73
C ARG A 266 -6.33 -35.14 -12.22
N LYS A 267 -6.84 -34.33 -13.15
CA LYS A 267 -7.63 -33.13 -12.85
C LYS A 267 -9.10 -33.51 -12.61
N LEU A 268 -9.64 -33.18 -11.44
CA LEU A 268 -11.07 -33.35 -11.15
C LEU A 268 -11.91 -32.37 -11.99
N LYS A 269 -13.03 -32.84 -12.55
CA LYS A 269 -13.91 -32.02 -13.39
C LYS A 269 -14.59 -30.94 -12.53
N ARG A 270 -14.68 -29.70 -13.05
CA ARG A 270 -15.20 -28.50 -12.33
C ARG A 270 -16.56 -28.69 -11.62
N LYS A 271 -17.43 -29.59 -12.08
CA LYS A 271 -18.73 -29.89 -11.45
C LYS A 271 -18.60 -30.58 -10.09
N GLU A 272 -17.58 -31.42 -9.87
CA GLU A 272 -17.34 -32.09 -8.59
C GLU A 272 -16.74 -31.15 -7.53
N ILE A 273 -15.94 -30.17 -7.97
CA ILE A 273 -15.25 -29.22 -7.10
C ILE A 273 -16.24 -28.24 -6.44
N LYS A 274 -17.23 -27.73 -7.19
CA LYS A 274 -18.27 -26.83 -6.66
C LYS A 274 -19.22 -27.52 -5.67
N PHE A 275 -19.52 -28.79 -5.88
CA PHE A 275 -20.45 -29.54 -5.01
C PHE A 275 -19.80 -29.86 -3.66
N LYS A 276 -18.51 -30.22 -3.64
CA LYS A 276 -17.75 -30.45 -2.40
C LYS A 276 -17.52 -29.19 -1.57
N SER A 277 -17.34 -28.00 -2.17
CA SER A 277 -16.92 -26.82 -1.40
C SER A 277 -18.04 -26.11 -0.64
N LYS A 278 -19.29 -26.11 -1.14
CA LYS A 278 -20.37 -25.30 -0.56
C LYS A 278 -20.98 -25.89 0.71
N TYR A 279 -21.05 -27.23 0.81
CA TYR A 279 -21.70 -27.92 1.92
C TYR A 279 -20.77 -28.91 2.67
N SER A 280 -19.45 -28.90 2.41
CA SER A 280 -18.50 -29.83 3.06
C SER A 280 -18.58 -29.82 4.57
N ARG A 281 -18.62 -28.63 5.18
CA ARG A 281 -18.71 -28.45 6.64
C ARG A 281 -20.03 -28.96 7.24
N LEU A 282 -21.09 -28.99 6.44
CA LEU A 282 -22.39 -29.49 6.86
C LEU A 282 -22.44 -31.01 6.69
N TYR A 283 -21.91 -31.54 5.59
CA TYR A 283 -21.82 -32.97 5.36
C TYR A 283 -20.85 -33.69 6.32
N SER A 284 -19.80 -33.02 6.81
CA SER A 284 -18.96 -33.60 7.87
C SER A 284 -19.72 -33.82 9.18
N LYS A 285 -20.84 -33.11 9.42
CA LYS A 285 -21.70 -33.40 10.57
C LYS A 285 -22.53 -34.67 10.37
N LEU A 286 -22.97 -34.95 9.14
CA LEU A 286 -23.67 -36.20 8.81
C LEU A 286 -22.79 -37.44 9.00
N ASP A 287 -21.48 -37.30 8.78
CA ASP A 287 -20.54 -38.42 8.89
C ASP A 287 -20.46 -38.96 10.34
N ASN A 288 -20.89 -38.18 11.33
CA ASN A 288 -20.90 -38.53 12.75
C ASN A 288 -22.31 -38.86 13.29
N ILE A 289 -23.33 -38.87 12.44
CA ILE A 289 -24.72 -39.15 12.82
C ILE A 289 -25.06 -40.53 12.27
N ASP A 290 -25.67 -41.38 13.09
CA ASP A 290 -26.32 -42.60 12.61
C ASP A 290 -27.55 -42.20 11.78
N THR A 291 -27.36 -42.07 10.47
CA THR A 291 -28.40 -41.57 9.56
C THR A 291 -29.58 -42.52 9.45
N SER A 292 -29.45 -43.79 9.86
CA SER A 292 -30.50 -44.80 9.75
C SER A 292 -31.73 -44.50 10.61
N GLN A 293 -31.54 -43.74 11.70
CA GLN A 293 -32.59 -43.44 12.68
C GLN A 293 -33.47 -42.25 12.28
N TYR A 294 -33.05 -41.47 11.28
CA TYR A 294 -33.66 -40.19 10.94
C TYR A 294 -34.14 -40.16 9.49
N THR A 295 -35.22 -39.43 9.28
CA THR A 295 -35.74 -39.12 7.95
C THR A 295 -34.89 -38.04 7.29
N VAL A 296 -34.97 -37.92 5.96
CA VAL A 296 -34.19 -36.92 5.22
C VAL A 296 -34.53 -35.48 5.63
N GLU A 297 -35.77 -35.20 6.03
CA GLU A 297 -36.15 -33.88 6.55
C GLU A 297 -35.62 -33.62 7.95
N GLU A 298 -35.61 -34.63 8.84
CA GLU A 298 -34.97 -34.49 10.16
C GLU A 298 -33.45 -34.28 10.03
N LEU A 299 -32.80 -35.02 9.14
CA LEU A 299 -31.39 -34.81 8.79
C LEU A 299 -31.16 -33.41 8.23
N ARG A 300 -32.06 -32.91 7.38
CA ARG A 300 -31.98 -31.54 6.85
C ARG A 300 -32.18 -30.48 7.94
N HIS A 301 -33.06 -30.72 8.91
CA HIS A 301 -33.25 -29.87 10.07
C HIS A 301 -31.99 -29.82 10.93
N MET A 302 -31.35 -30.97 11.20
CA MET A 302 -30.07 -31.05 11.93
C MET A 302 -28.93 -30.29 11.22
N LEU A 303 -29.01 -30.15 9.89
CA LEU A 303 -28.08 -29.36 9.08
C LEU A 303 -28.51 -27.88 8.92
N GLY A 304 -29.54 -27.44 9.66
CA GLY A 304 -30.01 -26.06 9.68
C GLY A 304 -30.69 -25.62 8.39
N PHE A 305 -31.39 -26.53 7.69
CA PHE A 305 -32.15 -26.28 6.44
C PHE A 305 -31.38 -25.72 5.23
N SER A 306 -30.08 -25.49 5.40
CA SER A 306 -29.18 -24.88 4.43
C SER A 306 -28.86 -25.78 3.24
N VAL A 307 -29.14 -27.09 3.36
CA VAL A 307 -28.91 -28.09 2.31
C VAL A 307 -30.22 -28.41 1.58
N PRO A 308 -30.26 -28.34 0.24
CA PRO A 308 -31.41 -28.80 -0.53
C PRO A 308 -31.66 -30.30 -0.33
N VAL A 309 -32.92 -30.70 -0.17
CA VAL A 309 -33.34 -32.11 0.03
C VAL A 309 -32.77 -33.02 -1.06
N SER A 310 -32.81 -32.60 -2.33
CA SER A 310 -32.24 -33.34 -3.47
C SER A 310 -30.73 -33.57 -3.35
N SER A 311 -29.99 -32.61 -2.79
CA SER A 311 -28.55 -32.72 -2.56
C SER A 311 -28.23 -33.69 -1.43
N LEU A 312 -29.07 -33.70 -0.40
CA LEU A 312 -28.96 -34.61 0.73
C LEU A 312 -29.22 -36.07 0.30
N TYR A 313 -30.26 -36.30 -0.51
CA TYR A 313 -30.51 -37.61 -1.12
C TYR A 313 -29.33 -38.10 -1.97
N ALA A 314 -28.79 -37.24 -2.85
CA ALA A 314 -27.65 -37.59 -3.68
C ALA A 314 -26.42 -37.95 -2.83
N ARG A 315 -26.20 -37.23 -1.73
CA ARG A 315 -25.11 -37.49 -0.78
C ARG A 315 -25.27 -38.83 -0.07
N LEU A 316 -26.43 -39.10 0.54
CA LEU A 316 -26.70 -40.35 1.25
C LEU A 316 -26.56 -41.55 0.31
N LYS A 317 -27.12 -41.45 -0.92
CA LYS A 317 -26.99 -42.48 -1.96
C LYS A 317 -25.54 -42.70 -2.38
N SER A 318 -24.77 -41.63 -2.60
CA SER A 318 -23.36 -41.72 -3.02
C SER A 318 -22.45 -42.40 -1.99
N ARG A 319 -22.86 -42.42 -0.71
CA ARG A 319 -22.11 -43.03 0.39
C ARG A 319 -22.71 -44.35 0.88
N GLY A 320 -23.80 -44.81 0.26
CA GLY A 320 -24.50 -46.02 0.72
C GLY A 320 -25.06 -45.90 2.14
N GLN A 321 -25.34 -44.68 2.62
CA GLN A 321 -25.87 -44.47 3.97
C GLN A 321 -27.36 -44.75 3.99
N ALA A 322 -27.78 -45.64 4.89
CA ALA A 322 -29.19 -45.92 5.16
C ALA A 322 -29.85 -44.73 5.87
N TYR A 323 -31.14 -44.54 5.63
CA TYR A 323 -31.96 -43.51 6.28
C TYR A 323 -33.38 -44.00 6.50
N LYS A 324 -34.07 -43.43 7.49
CA LYS A 324 -35.46 -43.76 7.81
C LYS A 324 -36.37 -43.27 6.70
N LYS A 325 -37.17 -44.17 6.11
CA LYS A 325 -38.17 -43.78 5.12
C LYS A 325 -39.27 -42.96 5.80
N ASN A 326 -39.71 -41.89 5.15
CA ASN A 326 -40.90 -41.17 5.57
C ASN A 326 -42.10 -42.12 5.45
N MET A 327 -42.86 -42.29 6.54
CA MET A 327 -44.15 -42.96 6.48
C MET A 327 -45.07 -42.20 5.53
N SER A 328 -45.75 -42.93 4.64
CA SER A 328 -46.76 -42.38 3.77
C SER A 328 -47.91 -41.79 4.58
N ILE A 329 -48.70 -40.91 3.97
CA ILE A 329 -49.89 -40.33 4.62
C ILE A 329 -50.84 -41.44 5.06
N ALA A 330 -50.99 -42.49 4.26
CA ALA A 330 -51.85 -43.64 4.56
C ALA A 330 -51.34 -44.42 5.78
N GLU A 331 -50.02 -44.65 5.89
CA GLU A 331 -49.40 -45.31 7.05
C GLU A 331 -49.49 -44.46 8.33
N LYS A 332 -49.42 -43.13 8.20
CA LYS A 332 -49.64 -42.22 9.33
C LYS A 332 -51.09 -42.19 9.78
N LEU A 333 -52.03 -42.41 8.85
CA LEU A 333 -53.48 -42.44 9.14
C LEU A 333 -53.96 -43.80 9.67
N SER A 334 -53.32 -44.90 9.29
CA SER A 334 -53.72 -46.25 9.73
C SER A 334 -53.52 -46.49 11.23
N SER A 335 -52.65 -45.72 11.88
CA SER A 335 -52.42 -45.77 13.33
C SER A 335 -53.34 -44.82 14.13
N LEU A 336 -54.24 -44.09 13.46
CA LEU A 336 -55.14 -43.12 14.08
C LEU A 336 -56.61 -43.56 13.94
N ASP A 337 -57.41 -43.27 14.97
CA ASP A 337 -58.87 -43.34 14.86
C ASP A 337 -59.38 -42.12 14.07
N THR A 338 -59.24 -42.21 12.75
CA THR A 338 -59.54 -41.15 11.79
C THR A 338 -60.99 -40.66 11.86
N SER A 339 -61.92 -41.52 12.32
CA SER A 339 -63.34 -41.22 12.45
C SER A 339 -63.66 -40.08 13.43
N LYS A 340 -62.79 -39.85 14.41
CA LYS A 340 -62.95 -38.84 15.47
C LYS A 340 -62.51 -37.44 15.06
N HIS A 341 -61.77 -37.32 13.97
CA HIS A 341 -61.10 -36.08 13.58
C HIS A 341 -61.64 -35.51 12.28
N THR A 342 -61.71 -34.18 12.20
CA THR A 342 -62.00 -33.51 10.93
C THR A 342 -60.80 -33.58 10.00
N ILE A 343 -60.99 -33.40 8.69
CA ILE A 343 -59.87 -33.40 7.72
C ILE A 343 -58.81 -32.34 8.06
N LYS A 344 -59.24 -31.21 8.63
CA LYS A 344 -58.32 -30.17 9.07
C LYS A 344 -57.47 -30.65 10.26
N GLU A 345 -58.09 -31.26 11.26
CA GLU A 345 -57.39 -31.84 12.42
C GLU A 345 -56.46 -32.98 12.00
N LEU A 346 -56.90 -33.86 11.09
CA LEU A 346 -56.07 -34.91 10.53
C LEU A 346 -54.86 -34.32 9.78
N GLY A 347 -55.06 -33.21 9.05
CA GLY A 347 -53.98 -32.48 8.41
C GLY A 347 -52.97 -31.94 9.42
N GLU A 348 -53.43 -31.37 10.52
CA GLU A 348 -52.56 -30.88 11.61
C GLU A 348 -51.78 -32.01 12.28
N ILE A 349 -52.41 -33.15 12.55
CA ILE A 349 -51.77 -34.33 13.17
C ILE A 349 -50.68 -34.92 12.25
N VAL A 350 -50.96 -34.99 10.95
CA VAL A 350 -50.06 -35.63 9.97
C VAL A 350 -48.99 -34.66 9.43
N GLY A 351 -49.12 -33.37 9.73
CA GLY A 351 -48.21 -32.30 9.29
C GLY A 351 -48.48 -31.80 7.86
N ILE A 352 -49.74 -31.86 7.41
CA ILE A 352 -50.20 -31.43 6.08
C ILE A 352 -51.20 -30.29 6.24
N HIS A 353 -50.78 -29.08 5.87
CA HIS A 353 -51.60 -27.88 5.99
C HIS A 353 -52.51 -27.62 4.77
N CYS A 354 -52.41 -28.44 3.71
CA CYS A 354 -53.26 -28.34 2.52
C CYS A 354 -54.51 -29.23 2.68
N TYR A 355 -55.68 -28.61 2.83
CA TYR A 355 -56.95 -29.31 3.00
C TYR A 355 -57.27 -30.23 1.81
N GLN A 356 -57.07 -29.79 0.55
CA GLN A 356 -57.37 -30.63 -0.62
C GLN A 356 -56.50 -31.89 -0.64
N THR A 357 -55.19 -31.75 -0.40
CA THR A 357 -54.25 -32.88 -0.38
C THR A 357 -54.65 -33.89 0.69
N MET A 358 -55.02 -33.42 1.88
CA MET A 358 -55.44 -34.28 2.97
C MET A 358 -56.80 -34.94 2.69
N TYR A 359 -57.76 -34.18 2.15
CA TYR A 359 -59.06 -34.69 1.72
C TYR A 359 -58.91 -35.83 0.70
N TYR A 360 -58.08 -35.63 -0.33
CA TYR A 360 -57.84 -36.64 -1.35
C TYR A 360 -57.11 -37.85 -0.78
N ALA A 361 -56.12 -37.67 0.11
CA ALA A 361 -55.40 -38.79 0.72
C ALA A 361 -56.33 -39.66 1.59
N VAL A 362 -57.15 -39.03 2.45
CA VAL A 362 -58.12 -39.73 3.31
C VAL A 362 -59.19 -40.45 2.47
N ARG A 363 -59.73 -39.77 1.45
CA ARG A 363 -60.79 -40.33 0.60
C ARG A 363 -60.30 -41.47 -0.29
N THR A 364 -59.14 -41.32 -0.92
CA THR A 364 -58.58 -42.34 -1.82
C THR A 364 -58.14 -43.59 -1.06
N ALA A 365 -57.67 -43.43 0.18
CA ALA A 365 -57.31 -44.54 1.06
C ALA A 365 -58.51 -45.13 1.84
N GLY A 366 -59.72 -44.58 1.68
CA GLY A 366 -60.94 -45.11 2.29
C GLY A 366 -61.09 -44.89 3.79
N PHE A 367 -60.33 -43.97 4.40
CA PHE A 367 -60.41 -43.71 5.84
C PHE A 367 -61.68 -42.90 6.21
N PRO A 368 -62.43 -43.30 7.25
CA PRO A 368 -63.55 -42.51 7.75
C PRO A 368 -63.06 -41.21 8.40
N TYR A 369 -63.85 -40.14 8.35
CA TYR A 369 -63.50 -38.89 9.03
C TYR A 369 -64.74 -38.13 9.52
N LYS A 370 -64.56 -37.31 10.56
CA LYS A 370 -65.61 -36.47 11.14
C LYS A 370 -65.95 -35.32 10.19
N ARG A 371 -67.21 -35.21 9.79
CA ARG A 371 -67.68 -34.07 9.00
C ARG A 371 -67.83 -32.85 9.91
N SER A 372 -67.28 -31.71 9.50
CA SER A 372 -67.45 -30.44 10.22
C SER A 372 -68.92 -30.01 10.22
N THR A 373 -69.45 -29.68 11.39
CA THR A 373 -70.86 -29.26 11.60
C THR A 373 -71.18 -27.91 10.95
N LYS A 374 -70.19 -27.05 10.67
CA LYS A 374 -70.40 -25.73 10.04
C LYS A 374 -70.98 -25.76 8.61
N TYR A 375 -71.04 -26.93 7.98
CA TYR A 375 -71.64 -27.10 6.64
C TYR A 375 -73.09 -27.59 6.65
N ARG A 376 -73.65 -27.95 7.82
CA ARG A 376 -75.06 -28.36 7.93
C ARG A 376 -76.02 -27.16 7.85
N ASP A 377 -75.62 -26.02 8.41
CA ASP A 377 -76.45 -24.80 8.45
C ASP A 377 -76.57 -24.08 7.10
N ARG A 378 -75.61 -24.27 6.18
CA ARG A 378 -75.66 -23.66 4.84
C ARG A 378 -76.64 -24.33 3.87
N LYS A 379 -77.04 -25.59 4.09
CA LYS A 379 -78.01 -26.26 3.20
C LYS A 379 -79.47 -25.95 3.59
N ASN A 380 -79.75 -25.72 4.87
CA ASN A 380 -81.08 -25.32 5.32
C ASN A 380 -81.39 -23.84 5.04
N ALA A 381 -80.36 -22.96 5.03
CA ALA A 381 -80.52 -21.55 4.68
C ALA A 381 -80.72 -21.26 3.16
N ILE A 382 -80.57 -22.25 2.28
CA ILE A 382 -80.75 -22.08 0.82
C ILE A 382 -82.20 -22.40 0.38
N PHE A 383 -83.00 -23.07 1.22
CA PHE A 383 -84.39 -23.45 0.86
C PHE A 383 -85.46 -22.46 1.32
N GLU A 384 -85.17 -21.58 2.28
CA GLU A 384 -86.14 -20.57 2.78
C GLU A 384 -86.06 -19.22 2.05
N GLY A 385 -85.12 -19.06 1.10
CA GLY A 385 -84.86 -17.78 0.42
C GLY A 385 -85.42 -17.64 -1.00
N SER A 386 -86.16 -18.63 -1.53
CA SER A 386 -86.47 -18.68 -2.97
C SER A 386 -87.93 -19.04 -3.30
N ILE A 387 -88.93 -18.45 -2.64
CA ILE A 387 -90.29 -18.33 -3.19
C ILE A 387 -90.93 -17.00 -2.74
N LYS A 388 -90.62 -15.91 -3.47
CA LYS A 388 -91.45 -14.73 -3.81
C LYS A 388 -90.75 -14.14 -5.05
N PHE A 389 -91.30 -14.12 -6.26
CA PHE A 389 -92.67 -13.90 -6.72
C PHE A 389 -93.20 -15.04 -7.59
#